data_AF-A0A137QL23-F1
#
_entry.id   AF-A0A137QL23-F1
#
_cell.length_a   1.000
_cell.length_b   1.000
_cell.length_c   1.000
_cell.angle_alpha   90.00
_cell.angle_beta   90.00
_cell.angle_gamma   90.00
#
_symmetry.space_group_name_H-M   'P 1'
#
loop_
_entity.id
_entity.type
_entity.pdbx_description
1 polymer ?
#
loop_
_entity_poly.entity_id
_entity_poly.type
_entity_poly.pdbx_seq_one_letter_code
_entity_poly.pdbx_strand_id
1 'polypeptide(L)'
;MLRALRASRSSLLSPTTKAFSTSRPVFWDVAKLTLVGRLAKDPEIRSTKNEKPYITYTVMTLNGVNTNQGGTRMTQRQTVPTYHRVLCFNPNDIDVLSRLKKGSKVFVQADYSIKEPEPEADPKSPLGQRHIFLTHDSLKILSLPRPQPESERTEAPETTL
;
A
#
# COMPACT_ATOMS: atom_id res chain seq x y z
N MET A 1 40.78 -73.49 9.14
CA MET A 1 39.45 -72.89 9.40
C MET A 1 39.63 -71.46 9.88
N LEU A 2 38.70 -70.58 9.46
CA LEU A 2 38.43 -69.20 9.89
C LEU A 2 39.41 -68.07 9.49
N ARG A 3 38.97 -67.31 8.47
CA ARG A 3 39.34 -65.93 8.14
C ARG A 3 38.81 -64.97 9.22
N ALA A 4 39.57 -63.92 9.53
CA ALA A 4 39.04 -62.72 10.19
C ALA A 4 39.46 -61.48 9.38
N LEU A 5 38.54 -60.95 8.57
CA LEU A 5 38.69 -59.62 7.97
C LEU A 5 38.35 -58.58 9.04
N ARG A 6 39.32 -57.74 9.43
CA ARG A 6 39.08 -56.50 10.16
C ARG A 6 38.83 -55.38 9.15
N ALA A 7 37.57 -55.01 8.97
CA ALA A 7 37.18 -53.81 8.24
C ALA A 7 37.25 -52.59 9.18
N SER A 8 38.24 -51.73 8.98
CA SER A 8 38.33 -50.43 9.65
C SER A 8 37.39 -49.45 8.95
N ARG A 9 36.30 -49.09 9.63
CA ARG A 9 35.32 -48.10 9.15
C ARG A 9 35.97 -46.72 9.11
N SER A 10 36.18 -46.15 7.92
CA SER A 10 36.45 -44.72 7.76
C SER A 10 35.15 -43.95 8.00
N SER A 11 35.03 -43.29 9.15
CA SER A 11 33.95 -42.34 9.42
C SER A 11 34.18 -41.07 8.62
N LEU A 12 33.62 -40.99 7.42
CA LEU A 12 33.49 -39.73 6.69
C LEU A 12 32.42 -38.89 7.41
N LEU A 13 32.85 -37.89 8.15
CA LEU A 13 31.99 -36.81 8.64
C LEU A 13 31.50 -36.03 7.41
N SER A 14 30.30 -36.35 6.94
CA SER A 14 29.61 -35.55 5.93
C SER A 14 29.30 -34.18 6.55
N PRO A 15 29.64 -33.05 5.91
CA PRO A 15 29.17 -31.76 6.38
C PRO A 15 27.65 -31.75 6.23
N THR A 16 26.94 -31.60 7.35
CA THR A 16 25.51 -31.32 7.35
C THR A 16 25.32 -29.95 6.73
N THR A 17 25.18 -29.92 5.40
CA THR A 17 24.66 -28.77 4.68
C THR A 17 23.32 -28.46 5.34
N LYS A 18 23.23 -27.31 6.03
CA LYS A 18 21.94 -26.81 6.49
C LYS A 18 21.10 -26.60 5.23
N ALA A 19 20.21 -27.54 4.95
CA ALA A 19 19.31 -27.46 3.83
C ALA A 19 18.48 -26.18 4.02
N PHE A 20 18.65 -25.23 3.09
CA PHE A 20 17.68 -24.17 2.93
C PHE A 20 16.33 -24.84 2.69
N SER A 21 15.36 -24.54 3.56
CA SER A 21 14.02 -25.08 3.45
C SER A 21 13.47 -24.82 2.05
N THR A 22 13.21 -25.88 1.29
CA THR A 22 12.59 -25.83 -0.03
C THR A 22 11.06 -25.77 0.04
N SER A 23 10.48 -25.66 1.25
CA SER A 23 9.08 -25.29 1.38
C SER A 23 8.94 -23.89 0.78
N ARG A 24 8.22 -23.78 -0.35
CA ARG A 24 7.77 -22.48 -0.88
C ARG A 24 7.34 -21.63 0.33
N PRO A 25 7.93 -20.44 0.60
CA PRO A 25 7.46 -19.60 1.68
C PRO A 25 5.99 -19.38 1.41
N VAL A 26 5.20 -19.77 2.38
CA VAL A 26 4.03 -20.53 2.01
C VAL A 26 2.85 -19.64 1.64
N PHE A 27 3.03 -18.35 1.31
CA PHE A 27 2.03 -17.41 0.76
C PHE A 27 0.63 -17.42 1.43
N TRP A 28 0.42 -18.07 2.58
CA TRP A 28 -0.92 -18.35 3.10
C TRP A 28 -1.59 -17.11 3.68
N ASP A 29 -0.80 -16.15 4.19
CA ASP A 29 -1.31 -14.90 4.76
C ASP A 29 -0.84 -13.70 3.96
N VAL A 30 -1.48 -13.46 2.81
CA VAL A 30 -1.27 -12.27 1.99
C VAL A 30 -2.55 -11.45 1.98
N ALA A 31 -2.52 -10.29 2.63
CA ALA A 31 -3.60 -9.31 2.58
C ALA A 31 -3.21 -8.18 1.63
N LYS A 32 -3.76 -8.19 0.42
CA LYS A 32 -3.55 -7.13 -0.58
C LYS A 32 -4.84 -6.42 -0.92
N LEU A 33 -4.75 -5.10 -1.01
CA LEU A 33 -5.83 -4.23 -1.45
C LEU A 33 -5.50 -3.69 -2.85
N THR A 34 -6.43 -3.89 -3.78
CA THR A 34 -6.35 -3.32 -5.12
C THR A 34 -7.29 -2.13 -5.24
N LEU A 35 -6.75 -0.97 -5.59
CA LEU A 35 -7.48 0.29 -5.70
C LEU A 35 -7.42 0.79 -7.13
N VAL A 36 -8.58 1.10 -7.69
CA VAL A 36 -8.68 1.83 -8.96
C VAL A 36 -9.43 3.12 -8.69
N GLY A 37 -8.72 4.23 -8.78
CA GLY A 37 -9.25 5.51 -8.31
C GLY A 37 -8.50 6.70 -8.86
N ARG A 38 -8.82 7.87 -8.33
CA ARG A 38 -8.11 9.12 -8.62
C ARG A 38 -7.37 9.62 -7.41
N LEU A 39 -6.22 10.25 -7.62
CA LEU A 39 -5.54 10.96 -6.54
C LEU A 39 -6.41 12.14 -6.05
N ALA A 40 -6.78 12.13 -4.77
CA ALA A 40 -7.61 13.16 -4.16
C ALA A 40 -6.85 14.50 -4.02
N LYS A 41 -5.53 14.42 -3.84
CA LYS A 41 -4.59 15.54 -3.72
C LYS A 41 -3.23 15.16 -4.30
N ASP A 42 -2.36 16.15 -4.46
CA ASP A 42 -0.97 15.94 -4.85
C ASP A 42 -0.27 15.05 -3.79
N PRO A 43 0.57 14.08 -4.21
CA PRO A 43 1.37 13.27 -3.29
C PRO A 43 2.32 14.13 -2.44
N GLU A 44 2.41 13.83 -1.15
CA GLU A 44 3.20 14.58 -0.18
C GLU A 44 4.42 13.78 0.26
N ILE A 45 5.62 14.30 0.01
CA ILE A 45 6.88 13.74 0.51
C ILE A 45 7.07 14.17 1.97
N ARG A 46 7.42 13.21 2.82
CA ARG A 46 7.71 13.41 4.24
C ARG A 46 8.97 12.65 4.62
N SER A 47 9.57 13.00 5.75
CA SER A 47 10.74 12.31 6.28
C SER A 47 10.38 11.54 7.55
N THR A 48 10.94 10.34 7.68
CA THR A 48 10.81 9.51 8.90
C THR A 48 11.72 10.07 10.00
N LYS A 49 11.55 9.60 11.25
CA LYS A 49 12.49 9.90 12.36
C LYS A 49 13.96 9.58 12.03
N ASN A 50 14.18 8.58 11.19
CA ASN A 50 15.50 8.17 10.71
C ASN A 50 15.93 8.91 9.42
N GLU A 51 15.34 10.07 9.14
CA GLU A 51 15.60 10.94 7.97
C GLU A 51 15.35 10.31 6.58
N LYS A 52 14.85 9.07 6.52
CA LYS A 52 14.48 8.43 5.26
C LYS A 52 13.20 9.05 4.68
N PRO A 53 13.20 9.49 3.41
CA PRO A 53 12.01 10.03 2.77
C PRO A 53 10.99 8.92 2.52
N TYR A 54 9.72 9.27 2.63
CA TYR A 54 8.58 8.45 2.22
C TYR A 54 7.53 9.37 1.62
N ILE A 55 6.74 8.85 0.68
CA ILE A 55 5.66 9.63 0.06
C ILE A 55 4.31 9.10 0.52
N THR A 56 3.38 10.01 0.76
CA THR A 56 2.00 9.67 1.12
C THR A 56 1.04 10.24 0.09
N TYR A 57 0.12 9.39 -0.37
CA TYR A 57 -0.87 9.79 -1.35
C TYR A 57 -2.23 9.20 -0.99
N THR A 58 -3.30 9.86 -1.43
CA THR A 58 -4.67 9.46 -1.13
C THR A 58 -5.40 9.10 -2.40
N VAL A 59 -5.85 7.85 -2.51
CA VAL A 59 -6.64 7.36 -3.62
C VAL A 59 -8.12 7.44 -3.24
N MET A 60 -8.88 8.20 -4.02
CA MET A 60 -10.34 8.23 -3.95
C MET A 60 -10.91 7.11 -4.81
N THR A 61 -11.74 6.26 -4.21
CA THR A 61 -12.56 5.27 -4.91
C THR A 61 -14.04 5.59 -4.72
N LEU A 62 -14.86 5.21 -5.70
CA LEU A 62 -16.31 5.38 -5.64
C LEU A 62 -16.92 3.99 -5.55
N ASN A 63 -17.51 3.67 -4.40
CA ASN A 63 -18.16 2.38 -4.16
C ASN A 63 -19.56 2.41 -4.78
N GLY A 64 -19.65 2.22 -6.10
CA GLY A 64 -20.95 2.13 -6.77
C GLY A 64 -21.65 0.85 -6.33
N VAL A 65 -22.52 0.92 -5.32
CA VAL A 65 -23.41 -0.18 -4.99
C VAL A 65 -24.44 -0.27 -6.11
N ASN A 66 -24.18 -1.16 -7.06
CA ASN A 66 -25.22 -1.70 -7.93
C ASN A 66 -26.09 -2.62 -7.09
N THR A 67 -27.07 -2.07 -6.35
CA THR A 67 -28.40 -2.63 -6.10
C THR A 67 -29.06 -1.81 -4.98
N ASN A 68 -29.96 -0.91 -5.37
CA ASN A 68 -31.12 -0.64 -4.52
C ASN A 68 -32.12 -1.77 -4.77
N GLN A 69 -32.80 -2.23 -3.71
CA GLN A 69 -33.93 -3.19 -3.76
C GLN A 69 -35.16 -2.66 -4.55
N GLY A 70 -35.00 -1.60 -5.36
CA GLY A 70 -36.04 -0.93 -6.14
C GLY A 70 -35.60 -0.53 -7.55
N GLY A 71 -34.57 -1.17 -8.12
CA GLY A 71 -34.25 -1.07 -9.55
C GLY A 71 -33.58 0.24 -10.04
N THR A 72 -33.60 1.32 -9.26
CA THR A 72 -32.95 2.58 -9.65
C THR A 72 -31.44 2.51 -9.43
N ARG A 73 -30.69 2.50 -10.54
CA ARG A 73 -29.23 2.65 -10.56
C ARG A 73 -28.85 3.94 -9.83
N MET A 74 -28.09 3.85 -8.74
CA MET A 74 -27.45 5.03 -8.18
C MET A 74 -26.51 5.62 -9.23
N THR A 75 -26.68 6.90 -9.53
CA THR A 75 -25.77 7.59 -10.44
C THR A 75 -24.42 7.79 -9.73
N GLN A 76 -23.32 7.91 -10.50
CA GLN A 76 -21.96 8.21 -9.98
C GLN A 76 -21.95 9.38 -8.98
N ARG A 77 -22.89 10.33 -9.14
CA ARG A 77 -23.04 11.54 -8.33
C ARG A 77 -23.61 11.30 -6.93
N GLN A 78 -24.29 10.17 -6.71
CA GLN A 78 -24.90 9.80 -5.42
C GLN A 78 -24.00 8.86 -4.61
N THR A 79 -22.89 8.38 -5.19
CA THR A 79 -21.99 7.46 -4.52
C THR A 79 -21.06 8.21 -3.58
N VAL A 80 -21.05 7.81 -2.30
CA VAL A 80 -20.12 8.37 -1.30
C VAL A 80 -18.69 7.92 -1.64
N PRO A 81 -17.74 8.85 -1.83
CA PRO A 81 -16.35 8.49 -2.08
C PRO A 81 -15.67 7.94 -0.82
N THR A 82 -14.84 6.93 -1.01
CA THR A 82 -13.96 6.37 0.02
C THR A 82 -12.52 6.80 -0.27
N TYR A 83 -11.79 7.18 0.79
CA TYR A 83 -10.44 7.72 0.67
C TYR A 83 -9.44 6.79 1.34
N HIS A 84 -8.47 6.34 0.57
CA HIS A 84 -7.46 5.38 1.00
C HIS A 84 -6.11 6.08 1.06
N ARG A 85 -5.54 6.24 2.26
CA ARG A 85 -4.21 6.82 2.44
C ARG A 85 -3.16 5.72 2.33
N VAL A 86 -2.28 5.83 1.35
CA VAL A 86 -1.22 4.86 1.07
C VAL A 86 0.14 5.48 1.36
N LEU A 87 1.04 4.69 1.93
CA LEU A 87 2.42 5.07 2.24
C LEU A 87 3.37 4.31 1.31
N CYS A 88 4.34 5.01 0.72
CA CYS A 88 5.39 4.39 -0.08
C CYS A 88 6.77 4.76 0.46
N PHE A 89 7.58 3.73 0.70
CA PHE A 89 8.95 3.84 1.21
C PHE A 89 10.01 3.51 0.16
N ASN A 90 9.60 2.99 -1.01
CA ASN A 90 10.53 2.62 -2.07
C ASN A 90 11.01 3.87 -2.83
N PRO A 91 12.32 4.19 -2.83
CA PRO A 91 12.84 5.40 -3.48
C PRO A 91 12.51 5.48 -4.97
N ASN A 92 12.54 4.34 -5.68
CA ASN A 92 12.24 4.32 -7.12
C ASN A 92 10.79 4.74 -7.41
N ASP A 93 9.85 4.30 -6.57
CA ASP A 93 8.44 4.65 -6.72
C ASP A 93 8.14 6.07 -6.21
N ILE A 94 8.91 6.57 -5.24
CA ILE A 94 8.81 7.96 -4.75
C ILE A 94 9.05 8.94 -5.91
N ASP A 95 10.06 8.71 -6.75
CA ASP A 95 10.35 9.58 -7.89
C ASP A 95 9.21 9.60 -8.92
N VAL A 96 8.57 8.45 -9.15
CA VAL A 96 7.41 8.35 -10.06
C VAL A 96 6.18 9.02 -9.45
N LEU A 97 5.90 8.73 -8.18
CA LEU A 97 4.74 9.25 -7.44
C LEU A 97 4.82 10.77 -7.27
N SER A 98 6.01 11.33 -7.02
CA SER A 98 6.22 12.78 -6.85
C SER A 98 5.83 13.61 -8.09
N ARG A 99 5.88 13.00 -9.28
CA ARG A 99 5.50 13.64 -10.54
C ARG A 99 3.99 13.61 -10.79
N LEU A 100 3.24 12.81 -10.04
CA LEU A 100 1.79 12.73 -10.19
C LEU A 100 1.10 13.95 -9.59
N LYS A 101 -0.04 14.30 -10.20
CA LYS A 101 -0.89 15.40 -9.76
C LYS A 101 -2.28 14.92 -9.35
N LYS A 102 -2.96 15.72 -8.53
CA LYS A 102 -4.38 15.56 -8.20
C LYS A 102 -5.18 15.23 -9.45
N GLY A 103 -6.08 14.26 -9.33
CA GLY A 103 -6.93 13.81 -10.43
C GLY A 103 -6.31 12.73 -11.33
N SER A 104 -5.03 12.41 -11.19
CA SER A 104 -4.41 11.27 -11.88
C SER A 104 -5.17 9.99 -11.55
N LYS A 105 -5.60 9.27 -12.59
CA LYS A 105 -6.26 7.97 -12.46
C LYS A 105 -5.19 6.90 -12.33
N VAL A 106 -5.23 6.13 -11.25
CA VAL A 106 -4.21 5.16 -10.88
C VAL A 106 -4.83 3.81 -10.56
N PHE A 107 -4.10 2.76 -10.89
CA PHE A 107 -4.27 1.42 -10.34
C PHE A 107 -3.16 1.22 -9.31
N VAL A 108 -3.54 0.87 -8.08
CA VAL A 108 -2.60 0.71 -6.96
C VAL A 108 -2.83 -0.64 -6.32
N GLN A 109 -1.76 -1.38 -6.11
CA GLN A 109 -1.73 -2.54 -5.23
C GLN A 109 -1.02 -2.12 -3.94
N ALA A 110 -1.64 -2.40 -2.81
CA ALA A 110 -1.10 -2.07 -1.50
C ALA A 110 -1.23 -3.28 -0.57
N ASP A 111 -0.23 -3.46 0.28
CA ASP A 111 -0.30 -4.38 1.40
C ASP A 111 -1.22 -3.78 2.47
N TYR A 112 -2.17 -4.59 2.91
CA TYR A 112 -3.19 -4.22 3.89
C TYR A 112 -2.83 -4.79 5.25
N SER A 113 -2.67 -3.93 6.24
CA SER A 113 -2.52 -4.35 7.63
C SER A 113 -3.39 -3.53 8.56
N ILE A 114 -3.79 -4.16 9.66
CA ILE A 114 -4.60 -3.53 10.70
C ILE A 114 -3.76 -3.54 11.97
N LYS A 115 -3.71 -2.41 12.65
CA LYS A 115 -3.27 -2.36 14.05
C LYS A 115 -4.51 -2.32 14.93
N GLU A 116 -4.66 -3.37 15.73
CA GLU A 116 -5.73 -3.47 16.70
C GLU A 116 -5.51 -2.49 17.86
N PRO A 117 -6.60 -1.96 18.44
CA PRO A 117 -6.51 -1.18 19.67
C PRO A 117 -5.88 -1.97 20.81
N GLU A 118 -5.13 -1.28 21.67
CA GLU A 118 -4.71 -1.86 22.94
C GLU A 118 -5.93 -1.94 23.89
N PRO A 119 -6.15 -3.09 24.57
CA PRO A 119 -7.38 -3.34 25.31
C PRO A 119 -7.58 -2.41 26.52
N GLU A 120 -6.49 -1.85 27.05
CA GLU A 120 -6.50 -0.96 28.22
C GLU A 120 -6.37 0.52 27.86
N ALA A 121 -6.23 0.86 26.58
CA ALA A 121 -6.09 2.24 26.14
C ALA A 121 -7.44 2.97 26.13
N ASP A 122 -7.42 4.26 26.45
CA ASP A 122 -8.60 5.13 26.28
C ASP A 122 -9.10 5.05 24.82
N PRO A 123 -10.40 4.77 24.56
CA PRO A 123 -10.96 4.70 23.21
C PRO A 123 -10.70 5.96 22.34
N LYS A 124 -10.48 7.12 22.97
CA LYS A 124 -10.17 8.37 22.26
C LYS A 124 -8.66 8.55 21.99
N SER A 125 -7.81 7.78 22.65
CA SER A 125 -6.36 7.78 22.42
C SER A 125 -6.03 7.15 21.06
N PRO A 126 -4.94 7.58 20.39
CA PRO A 126 -4.43 6.90 19.20
C PRO A 126 -4.22 5.39 19.39
N LEU A 127 -3.94 4.95 20.61
CA LEU A 127 -3.75 3.53 20.95
C LEU A 127 -5.08 2.77 21.12
N GLY A 128 -6.18 3.46 21.44
CA GLY A 128 -7.52 2.88 21.57
C GLY A 128 -8.32 2.82 20.26
N GLN A 129 -7.75 3.33 19.16
CA GLN A 129 -8.39 3.33 17.84
C GLN A 129 -7.77 2.27 16.92
N ARG A 130 -8.62 1.63 16.11
CA ARG A 130 -8.17 0.70 15.08
C ARG A 130 -7.59 1.48 13.90
N HIS A 131 -6.35 1.18 13.54
CA HIS A 131 -5.68 1.84 12.41
C HIS A 131 -5.53 0.87 11.23
N ILE A 132 -5.87 1.36 10.04
CA ILE A 132 -5.62 0.66 8.79
C ILE A 132 -4.36 1.24 8.15
N PHE A 133 -3.41 0.37 7.83
CA PHE A 133 -2.18 0.72 7.15
C PHE A 133 -2.21 0.13 5.74
N LEU A 134 -2.02 1.01 4.77
CA LEU A 134 -1.84 0.65 3.37
C LEU A 134 -0.41 1.00 2.97
N THR A 135 0.38 -0.03 2.66
CA THR A 135 1.76 0.14 2.20
C THR A 135 1.82 -0.14 0.70
N HIS A 136 2.43 0.76 -0.05
CA HIS A 136 2.57 0.64 -1.50
C HIS A 136 3.36 -0.61 -1.89
N ASP A 137 2.80 -1.39 -2.80
CA ASP A 137 3.45 -2.55 -3.43
C ASP A 137 3.71 -2.28 -4.92
N SER A 138 2.69 -1.82 -5.66
CA SER A 138 2.88 -1.39 -7.05
C SER A 138 1.86 -0.35 -7.51
N LEU A 139 2.22 0.41 -8.54
CA LEU A 139 1.34 1.39 -9.19
C LEU A 139 1.43 1.32 -10.71
N LYS A 140 0.27 1.51 -11.35
CA LYS A 140 0.16 1.81 -12.78
C LYS A 140 -0.66 3.08 -12.98
N ILE A 141 -0.14 3.99 -13.80
CA ILE A 141 -0.84 5.21 -14.18
C ILE A 141 -1.80 4.86 -15.33
N LEU A 142 -3.09 5.10 -15.14
CA LEU A 142 -4.11 4.81 -16.15
C LEU A 142 -4.44 6.05 -17.00
N SER A 143 -4.43 7.24 -16.40
CA SER A 143 -4.67 8.50 -17.09
C SER A 143 -4.14 9.65 -16.25
N LEU A 144 -3.48 10.61 -16.90
CA LEU A 144 -3.11 11.87 -16.26
C LEU A 144 -4.29 12.86 -16.30
N PRO A 145 -4.34 13.83 -15.36
CA PRO A 145 -5.33 14.89 -15.39
C PRO A 145 -5.13 15.76 -16.63
N ARG A 146 -6.22 16.28 -17.21
CA ARG A 146 -6.14 17.22 -18.31
C ARG A 146 -5.50 18.52 -17.78
N PRO A 147 -4.50 19.11 -18.47
CA PRO A 147 -3.97 20.42 -18.10
C PRO A 147 -5.12 21.43 -18.14
N GLN A 148 -5.38 22.14 -17.04
CA GLN A 148 -6.29 23.28 -17.06
C GLN A 148 -5.57 24.44 -17.77
N PRO A 149 -6.22 25.12 -18.73
CA PRO A 149 -5.67 26.31 -19.34
C PRO A 149 -5.47 27.41 -18.28
N GLU A 150 -4.40 28.19 -18.41
CA GLU A 150 -3.90 29.15 -17.40
C GLU A 150 -4.87 30.30 -17.04
N SER A 151 -6.01 30.41 -17.72
CA SER A 151 -6.95 31.53 -17.60
C SER A 151 -7.73 31.61 -16.27
N GLU A 152 -7.67 30.60 -15.40
CA GLU A 152 -8.38 30.58 -14.11
C GLU A 152 -7.49 30.88 -12.88
N ARG A 153 -6.19 31.17 -13.06
CA ARG A 153 -5.26 31.41 -11.92
C ARG A 153 -5.16 32.86 -11.47
N THR A 154 -5.73 33.82 -12.19
CA THR A 154 -5.64 35.25 -11.87
C THR A 154 -6.98 35.79 -11.36
N GLU A 155 -7.41 35.36 -10.18
CA GLU A 155 -8.48 36.05 -9.43
C GLU A 155 -8.47 35.55 -7.98
N ALA A 156 -7.46 35.98 -7.22
CA ALA A 156 -7.57 36.06 -5.77
C ALA A 156 -7.55 37.55 -5.42
N PRO A 157 -8.62 38.11 -4.81
CA PRO A 157 -8.60 39.51 -4.42
C PRO A 157 -7.61 39.70 -3.27
N GLU A 158 -6.60 40.55 -3.50
CA GLU A 158 -5.80 41.17 -2.46
C GLU A 158 -6.75 41.81 -1.44
N THR A 159 -6.86 41.21 -0.26
CA THR A 159 -7.56 41.84 0.86
C THR A 159 -6.59 42.81 1.51
N THR A 160 -6.63 44.05 1.06
CA THR A 160 -6.01 45.20 1.73
C THR A 160 -6.61 45.37 3.12
N LEU A 161 -5.77 45.32 4.16
CA LEU A 161 -5.89 46.13 5.38
C LEU A 161 -4.48 46.54 5.83
#